data_AF-A0A7V9K9M1-F1
#
_entry.id   AF-A0A7V9K9M1-F1
#
_cell.length_a   1.000
_cell.length_b   1.000
_cell.length_c   1.000
_cell.angle_alpha   90.00
_cell.angle_beta   90.00
_cell.angle_gamma   90.00
#
_symmetry.space_group_name_H-M   'P 1'
#
loop_
_entity.id
_entity.type
_entity.pdbx_description
1 polymer ?
#
loop_
_entity_poly.entity_id
_entity_poly.type
_entity_poly.pdbx_seq_one_letter_code
_entity_poly.pdbx_strand_id
1 'polypeptide(L)'
;ERPETFVGRRAAIFGDFTYPLGLGYALAREVGLDVVACGTYLTHLERDFLFHARSFTEGSFVEDDPQEVAGRIEAARPALIVGTELEAPVAEDLGVPLLPLCYPAGDRPFVERPLMGYGGSSILADRLDEALR
;
A
#
# COMPACT_ATOMS: atom_id res chain seq x y z
N GLU A 1 -8.01 -16.51 -12.98
CA GLU A 1 -9.05 -15.50 -12.67
C GLU A 1 -8.53 -14.61 -11.55
N ARG A 2 -8.95 -13.33 -11.48
CA ARG A 2 -8.58 -12.48 -10.32
C ARG A 2 -9.42 -12.96 -9.11
N PRO A 3 -8.82 -13.15 -7.94
CA PRO A 3 -9.57 -13.49 -6.73
C PRO A 3 -10.63 -12.42 -6.43
N GLU A 4 -11.83 -12.87 -6.07
CA GLU A 4 -13.06 -12.06 -6.15
C GLU A 4 -13.37 -11.21 -4.90
N THR A 5 -12.66 -11.43 -3.78
CA THR A 5 -13.07 -10.93 -2.46
C THR A 5 -13.20 -9.40 -2.38
N PHE A 6 -12.32 -8.66 -3.05
CA PHE A 6 -12.31 -7.19 -3.01
C PHE A 6 -12.24 -6.53 -4.41
N VAL A 7 -12.75 -7.22 -5.44
CA VAL A 7 -12.67 -6.74 -6.83
C VAL A 7 -13.27 -5.34 -6.97
N GLY A 8 -12.49 -4.45 -7.59
CA GLY A 8 -12.90 -3.07 -7.88
C GLY A 8 -12.67 -2.08 -6.74
N ARG A 9 -12.19 -2.53 -5.56
CA ARG A 9 -11.77 -1.61 -4.50
C ARG A 9 -10.39 -1.03 -4.82
N ARG A 10 -10.30 0.29 -4.76
CA ARG A 10 -9.08 1.05 -5.09
C ARG A 10 -8.16 1.10 -3.88
N ALA A 11 -6.87 0.83 -4.06
CA ALA A 11 -5.87 0.94 -3.02
C ALA A 11 -4.73 1.87 -3.46
N ALA A 12 -4.24 2.69 -2.53
CA ALA A 12 -3.00 3.45 -2.67
C ALA A 12 -1.93 2.83 -1.76
N ILE A 13 -0.72 2.70 -2.27
CA ILE A 13 0.40 2.09 -1.53
C ILE A 13 1.60 3.04 -1.55
N PHE A 14 2.22 3.27 -0.40
CA PHE A 14 3.40 4.12 -0.30
C PHE A 14 4.42 3.61 0.72
N GLY A 15 5.71 3.83 0.50
CA GLY A 15 6.74 3.44 1.46
C GLY A 15 8.14 3.37 0.89
N ASP A 16 8.90 2.38 1.36
CA ASP A 16 10.27 2.11 0.91
C ASP A 16 10.27 1.49 -0.50
N PHE A 17 11.20 0.58 -0.80
CA PHE A 17 11.20 -0.14 -2.09
C PHE A 17 10.44 -1.47 -2.01
N THR A 18 10.75 -2.27 -1.00
CA THR A 18 10.35 -3.69 -0.95
C THR A 18 8.88 -3.85 -0.61
N TYR A 19 8.37 -3.08 0.34
CA TYR A 19 6.99 -3.24 0.80
C TYR A 19 5.98 -2.78 -0.25
N PRO A 20 6.10 -1.59 -0.87
CA PRO A 20 5.14 -1.17 -1.88
C PRO A 20 5.09 -2.08 -3.10
N LEU A 21 6.24 -2.60 -3.54
CA LEU A 21 6.31 -3.54 -4.67
C LEU A 21 5.76 -4.92 -4.30
N GLY A 22 6.17 -5.47 -3.17
CA GLY A 22 5.73 -6.80 -2.72
C GLY A 22 4.24 -6.83 -2.39
N LEU A 23 3.77 -5.88 -1.58
CA LEU A 23 2.36 -5.74 -1.23
C LEU A 23 1.55 -5.34 -2.45
N GLY A 24 2.01 -4.38 -3.27
CA GLY A 24 1.30 -3.98 -4.47
C GLY A 24 1.05 -5.13 -5.45
N TYR A 25 2.06 -5.99 -5.64
CA TYR A 25 1.90 -7.19 -6.44
C TYR A 25 0.87 -8.16 -5.83
N ALA A 26 1.02 -8.50 -4.54
CA ALA A 26 0.14 -9.45 -3.87
C ALA A 26 -1.31 -8.94 -3.82
N LEU A 27 -1.52 -7.68 -3.44
CA LEU A 27 -2.84 -7.06 -3.37
C LEU A 27 -3.52 -7.01 -4.75
N ALA A 28 -2.77 -6.68 -5.80
CA ALA A 28 -3.33 -6.61 -7.16
C ALA A 28 -3.60 -7.98 -7.80
N ARG A 29 -2.70 -8.96 -7.59
CA ARG A 29 -2.72 -10.25 -8.30
C ARG A 29 -3.37 -11.37 -7.51
N GLU A 30 -3.27 -11.35 -6.18
CA GLU A 30 -3.71 -12.42 -5.28
C GLU A 30 -4.89 -12.04 -4.38
N VAL A 31 -5.17 -10.75 -4.18
CA VAL A 31 -6.35 -10.30 -3.42
C VAL A 31 -7.43 -9.71 -4.33
N GLY A 32 -7.03 -9.09 -5.44
CA GLY A 32 -7.94 -8.51 -6.44
C GLY A 32 -8.24 -7.02 -6.25
N LEU A 33 -7.46 -6.32 -5.41
CA LEU A 33 -7.54 -4.86 -5.29
C LEU A 33 -7.05 -4.15 -6.55
N ASP A 34 -7.64 -3.00 -6.86
CA ASP A 34 -7.17 -2.11 -7.91
C ASP A 34 -6.14 -1.15 -7.33
N VAL A 35 -4.85 -1.44 -7.50
CA VAL A 35 -3.77 -0.57 -7.01
C VAL A 35 -3.68 0.64 -7.95
N VAL A 36 -4.32 1.74 -7.55
CA VAL A 36 -4.44 2.96 -8.36
C VAL A 36 -3.29 3.94 -8.18
N ALA A 37 -2.54 3.80 -7.09
CA ALA A 37 -1.35 4.58 -6.80
C ALA A 37 -0.34 3.70 -6.06
N CYS A 38 0.93 3.70 -6.49
CA CYS A 38 2.01 3.00 -5.79
C CYS A 38 3.27 3.86 -5.81
N GLY A 39 3.75 4.28 -4.65
CA GLY A 39 4.88 5.21 -4.56
C GLY A 39 6.00 4.74 -3.64
N THR A 40 7.18 5.32 -3.87
CA THR A 40 8.31 5.20 -2.96
C THR A 40 8.97 6.55 -2.71
N TYR A 41 9.53 6.73 -1.51
CA TYR A 41 10.38 7.86 -1.16
C TYR A 41 11.86 7.66 -1.54
N LEU A 42 12.24 6.49 -2.07
CA LEU A 42 13.63 6.18 -2.43
C LEU A 42 13.97 6.64 -3.85
N THR A 43 14.19 7.94 -4.02
CA THR A 43 14.50 8.61 -5.31
C THR A 43 15.66 7.99 -6.08
N HIS A 44 16.68 7.49 -5.38
CA HIS A 44 17.84 6.82 -6.01
C HIS A 44 17.52 5.46 -6.65
N LEU A 45 16.36 4.86 -6.35
CA LEU A 45 15.89 3.60 -6.95
C LEU A 45 14.76 3.81 -7.97
N GLU A 46 14.51 5.05 -8.39
CA GLU A 46 13.35 5.41 -9.21
C GLU A 46 13.15 4.50 -10.42
N ARG A 47 14.21 4.32 -11.21
CA ARG A 47 14.15 3.52 -12.44
C ARG A 47 13.70 2.08 -12.17
N ASP A 48 14.26 1.48 -11.13
CA ASP A 48 14.01 0.08 -10.80
C ASP A 48 12.61 -0.07 -10.18
N PHE A 49 12.19 0.89 -9.36
CA PHE A 49 10.85 0.92 -8.76
C PHE A 49 9.77 1.01 -9.84
N LEU A 50 9.88 1.99 -10.74
CA LEU A 50 8.91 2.18 -11.83
C LEU A 50 8.88 0.98 -12.78
N PHE A 51 10.02 0.34 -13.02
CA PHE A 51 10.08 -0.87 -13.83
C PHE A 51 9.27 -2.02 -13.21
N HIS A 52 9.43 -2.27 -11.90
CA HIS A 52 8.71 -3.33 -11.21
C HIS A 52 7.23 -3.01 -10.98
N ALA A 53 6.90 -1.76 -10.63
CA ALA A 53 5.53 -1.35 -10.33
C ALA A 53 4.58 -1.45 -11.54
N ARG A 54 5.11 -1.25 -12.76
CA ARG A 54 4.36 -1.44 -14.03
C ARG A 54 3.76 -2.84 -14.19
N SER A 55 4.25 -3.83 -13.45
CA SER A 55 3.67 -5.18 -13.49
C SER A 55 2.28 -5.25 -12.86
N PHE A 56 1.87 -4.28 -12.03
CA PHE A 56 0.59 -4.30 -11.34
C PHE A 56 -0.17 -2.97 -11.29
N THR A 57 0.46 -1.83 -11.58
CA THR A 57 -0.20 -0.52 -11.62
C THR A 57 0.39 0.39 -12.70
N GLU A 58 -0.45 1.29 -13.23
CA GLU A 58 -0.01 2.41 -14.07
C GLU A 58 0.21 3.69 -13.24
N GLY A 59 -0.27 3.74 -12.01
CA GLY A 59 -0.17 4.89 -11.08
C GLY A 59 1.11 4.87 -10.24
N SER A 60 2.22 4.36 -10.77
CA SER A 60 3.47 4.29 -10.03
C SER A 60 4.17 5.65 -10.00
N PHE A 61 4.69 6.07 -8.84
CA PHE A 61 5.39 7.34 -8.70
C PHE A 61 6.56 7.27 -7.72
N VAL A 62 7.41 8.29 -7.74
CA VAL A 62 8.54 8.44 -6.80
C VAL A 62 8.52 9.87 -6.31
N GLU A 63 8.56 10.04 -4.99
CA GLU A 63 8.45 11.35 -4.34
C GLU A 63 8.93 11.27 -2.88
N ASP A 64 9.73 12.22 -2.44
CA ASP A 64 10.20 12.30 -1.05
C ASP A 64 9.56 13.46 -0.25
N ASP A 65 8.86 14.39 -0.91
CA ASP A 65 8.07 15.42 -0.25
C ASP A 65 6.70 14.89 0.23
N PRO A 66 6.42 14.88 1.54
CA PRO A 66 5.17 14.32 2.07
C PRO A 66 3.90 15.00 1.57
N GLN A 67 3.95 16.29 1.26
CA GLN A 67 2.79 17.05 0.78
C GLN A 67 2.45 16.67 -0.66
N GLU A 68 3.47 16.52 -1.52
CA GLU A 68 3.30 16.00 -2.89
C GLU A 68 2.82 14.54 -2.89
N VAL A 69 3.32 13.71 -1.97
CA VAL A 69 2.83 12.34 -1.76
C VAL A 69 1.35 12.33 -1.40
N ALA A 70 0.94 13.15 -0.43
CA ALA A 70 -0.46 13.27 -0.02
C ALA A 70 -1.34 13.70 -1.20
N GLY A 71 -0.94 14.73 -1.94
CA GLY A 71 -1.66 15.21 -3.12
C GLY A 71 -1.84 14.14 -4.21
N ARG A 72 -0.81 13.30 -4.44
CA ARG A 72 -0.90 12.16 -5.38
C ARG A 72 -1.88 11.09 -4.88
N ILE A 73 -1.87 10.78 -3.58
CA ILE A 73 -2.78 9.81 -2.97
C ILE A 73 -4.23 10.33 -3.03
N GLU A 74 -4.48 11.59 -2.70
CA GLU A 74 -5.81 12.21 -2.78
C GLU A 74 -6.36 12.21 -4.21
N ALA A 75 -5.53 12.59 -5.18
CA ALA A 75 -5.91 12.58 -6.60
C ALA A 75 -6.33 11.18 -7.08
N ALA A 76 -5.71 10.14 -6.53
CA ALA A 76 -6.01 8.75 -6.86
C ALA A 76 -7.32 8.23 -6.25
N ARG A 77 -7.94 8.94 -5.29
CA ARG A 77 -9.19 8.57 -4.62
C ARG A 77 -9.26 7.09 -4.22
N PRO A 78 -8.33 6.60 -3.38
CA PRO A 78 -8.34 5.22 -2.92
C PRO A 78 -9.49 4.98 -1.94
N ALA A 79 -9.83 3.71 -1.74
CA ALA A 79 -10.71 3.24 -0.66
C ALA A 79 -9.91 2.62 0.51
N LEU A 80 -8.60 2.46 0.34
CA LEU A 80 -7.66 1.93 1.33
C LEU A 80 -6.27 2.51 1.06
N ILE A 81 -5.58 2.94 2.10
CA ILE A 81 -4.17 3.32 2.03
C ILE A 81 -3.34 2.26 2.76
N VAL A 82 -2.30 1.75 2.11
CA VAL A 82 -1.30 0.88 2.72
C VAL A 82 0.03 1.62 2.70
N GLY A 83 0.46 2.11 3.84
CA GLY A 83 1.49 3.14 3.88
C GLY A 83 2.36 3.09 5.12
N THR A 84 3.00 4.22 5.37
CA THR A 84 3.71 4.52 6.61
C THR A 84 2.75 5.26 7.55
N GLU A 85 3.18 5.54 8.78
CA GLU A 85 2.37 6.41 9.67
C GLU A 85 2.25 7.85 9.15
N LEU A 86 3.13 8.26 8.23
CA LEU A 86 3.13 9.61 7.67
C LEU A 86 1.89 9.87 6.80
N GLU A 87 1.26 8.81 6.27
CA GLU A 87 0.03 8.90 5.48
C GLU A 87 -1.25 8.92 6.34
N ALA A 88 -1.13 8.91 7.68
CA ALA A 88 -2.30 8.97 8.56
C ALA A 88 -3.16 10.23 8.39
N PRO A 89 -2.59 11.45 8.26
CA PRO A 89 -3.39 12.66 8.06
C PRO A 89 -4.20 12.62 6.76
N VAL A 90 -3.59 12.20 5.64
CA VAL A 90 -4.30 12.11 4.36
C VAL A 90 -5.38 11.03 4.37
N ALA A 91 -5.17 9.93 5.11
CA ALA A 91 -6.19 8.91 5.31
C ALA A 91 -7.40 9.44 6.10
N GLU A 92 -7.15 10.20 7.17
CA GLU A 92 -8.19 10.85 7.98
C GLU A 92 -8.98 11.87 7.16
N ASP A 93 -8.29 12.73 6.40
CA ASP A 93 -8.91 13.74 5.54
C ASP A 93 -9.80 13.12 4.45
N LEU A 94 -9.39 11.98 3.88
CA LEU A 94 -10.17 11.23 2.90
C LEU A 94 -11.26 10.34 3.53
N GLY A 95 -11.23 10.13 4.85
CA GLY A 95 -12.13 9.21 5.55
C GLY A 95 -11.94 7.74 5.15
N VAL A 96 -10.70 7.34 4.86
CA VAL A 96 -10.35 5.98 4.41
C VAL A 96 -9.43 5.29 5.43
N PRO A 97 -9.49 3.95 5.53
CA PRO A 97 -8.59 3.20 6.41
C PRO A 97 -7.12 3.31 5.97
N LEU A 98 -6.22 3.42 6.95
CA LEU A 98 -4.78 3.27 6.78
C LEU A 98 -4.30 1.95 7.38
N LEU A 99 -3.52 1.20 6.61
CA LEU A 99 -2.72 0.07 7.09
C LEU A 99 -1.24 0.48 7.12
N PRO A 100 -0.66 0.80 8.30
CA PRO A 100 0.73 1.22 8.44
C PRO A 100 1.68 0.02 8.38
N LEU A 101 1.79 -0.61 7.21
CA LEU A 101 2.62 -1.80 6.97
C LEU A 101 4.01 -1.47 6.44
N CYS A 102 4.23 -0.23 5.98
CA CYS A 102 5.51 0.25 5.48
C CYS A 102 6.23 1.07 6.55
N TYR A 103 7.56 1.06 6.52
CA TYR A 103 8.36 1.87 7.42
C TYR A 103 8.48 3.33 6.92
N PRO A 104 8.44 4.36 7.78
CA PRO A 104 8.34 4.31 9.25
C PRO A 104 6.96 3.90 9.79
N ALA A 105 6.95 2.86 10.63
CA ALA A 105 5.75 2.36 11.32
C ALA A 105 5.84 2.68 12.82
N GLY A 106 4.71 3.11 13.41
CA GLY A 106 4.60 3.47 14.82
C GLY A 106 4.32 2.26 15.70
N ASP A 107 3.58 1.28 15.16
CA ASP A 107 3.27 0.03 15.85
C ASP A 107 4.49 -0.90 15.95
N ARG A 108 4.74 -1.38 17.17
CA ARG A 108 5.76 -2.38 17.50
C ARG A 108 5.13 -3.41 18.43
N PRO A 109 4.35 -4.35 17.87
CA PRO A 109 3.58 -5.27 18.69
C PRO A 109 4.49 -6.16 19.52
N PHE A 110 4.11 -6.41 20.77
CA PHE A 110 4.84 -7.34 21.65
C PHE A 110 4.67 -8.80 21.21
N VAL A 111 3.53 -9.12 20.58
CA VAL A 111 3.25 -10.43 19.99
C VAL A 111 3.75 -10.45 18.56
N GLU A 112 4.38 -11.55 18.15
CA GLU A 112 4.90 -11.73 16.81
C GLU A 112 3.78 -11.63 15.77
N ARG A 113 3.91 -10.67 14.85
CA ARG A 113 2.99 -10.44 13.73
C ARG A 113 3.80 -10.30 12.43
N PRO A 114 4.30 -11.41 11.86
CA PRO A 114 5.08 -11.34 10.64
C PRO A 114 4.22 -10.84 9.48
N LEU A 115 4.81 -10.12 8.53
CA LEU A 115 4.15 -9.79 7.26
C LEU A 115 4.46 -10.81 6.16
N MET A 116 5.57 -11.54 6.30
CA MET A 116 6.09 -12.44 5.27
C MET A 116 5.77 -13.92 5.56
N GLY A 117 5.78 -14.72 4.51
CA GLY A 117 5.51 -16.17 4.58
C GLY A 117 4.03 -16.48 4.86
N TYR A 118 3.71 -17.77 4.98
CA TYR A 118 2.32 -18.23 5.13
C TYR A 118 1.59 -17.62 6.32
N GLY A 119 2.26 -17.52 7.48
CA GLY A 119 1.67 -16.87 8.66
C GLY A 119 1.39 -15.39 8.43
N GLY A 120 2.28 -14.69 7.73
CA GLY A 120 2.09 -13.28 7.41
C GLY A 120 0.98 -13.03 6.40
N SER A 121 0.82 -13.92 5.41
CA SER A 121 -0.32 -13.86 4.48
C SER A 121 -1.67 -13.97 5.20
N SER A 122 -1.78 -14.82 6.22
CA SER A 122 -3.01 -14.91 7.04
C SER A 122 -3.28 -13.63 7.82
N ILE A 123 -2.25 -13.07 8.46
CA ILE A 123 -2.37 -11.79 9.20
C ILE A 123 -2.75 -10.65 8.26
N LEU A 124 -2.15 -10.60 7.06
CA LEU A 124 -2.49 -9.60 6.05
C LEU A 124 -3.95 -9.71 5.62
N ALA A 125 -4.44 -10.93 5.38
CA ALA A 125 -5.84 -11.16 5.01
C ALA A 125 -6.82 -10.67 6.10
N ASP A 126 -6.54 -10.99 7.38
CA ASP A 126 -7.37 -10.53 8.50
C ASP A 126 -7.38 -9.00 8.61
N ARG A 127 -6.22 -8.36 8.45
CA ARG A 127 -6.09 -6.89 8.50
C ARG A 127 -6.81 -6.20 7.34
N LEU A 128 -6.82 -6.82 6.15
CA LEU A 128 -7.55 -6.31 4.99
C LEU A 128 -9.06 -6.44 5.19
N ASP A 129 -9.53 -7.57 5.72
CA ASP A 129 -10.95 -7.76 6.05
C ASP A 129 -11.41 -6.74 7.09
N GLU A 130 -10.63 -6.53 8.16
CA GLU A 130 -10.94 -5.53 9.20
C GLU A 130 -11.00 -4.10 8.63
N ALA A 131 -10.05 -3.74 7.76
CA ALA A 131 -9.98 -2.39 7.19
C ALA A 131 -11.09 -2.11 6.16
N LEU A 132 -11.48 -3.10 5.36
CA LEU A 132 -12.40 -2.93 4.23
C LEU A 132 -13.86 -3.33 4.55
N ARG A 133 -14.16 -3.74 5.78
CA ARG A 133 -15.52 -4.08 6.19
C ARG A 133 -16.45 -2.88 6.21
#